data_AF-A0A1R3ITB2-F1
#
_entry.id   AF-A0A1R3ITB2-F1
#
_cell.length_a   1.000
_cell.length_b   1.000
_cell.length_c   1.000
_cell.angle_alpha   90.00
_cell.angle_beta   90.00
_cell.angle_gamma   90.00
#
_symmetry.space_group_name_H-M   'P 1'
#
loop_
_entity.id
_entity.type
_entity.pdbx_description
1 polymer ?
#
loop_
_entity_poly.entity_id
_entity_poly.type
_entity_poly.pdbx_seq_one_letter_code
_entity_poly.pdbx_strand_id
1 'polypeptide(L)'
;MASPFSAIFLLFLCSLLSFALPLPQLHSTIGVQYISKLLEIQDRERAPPSLQVTAARAVLHRLLPSHSSAFEFRIISSKEKCGGESCFIIKNHPSSHTDGAPEILISGVTAVEVLAGLHWYLKYWCGSHISWQKTGGAQLSSVPKLGSLPRVQDAGILVKRPIPWNYYQNAVTSSYSFAWWNWERWEQEIDWMALQGINLPLAFTGQEAIWQKVFQVISYDNFKF
;
A
#
# COMPACT_ATOMS: atom_id res chain seq x y z
N MET A 1 -36.57 54.82 -38.85
CA MET A 1 -36.69 53.37 -38.60
C MET A 1 -35.30 52.82 -38.35
N ALA A 2 -34.86 52.79 -37.08
CA ALA A 2 -33.60 52.17 -36.69
C ALA A 2 -33.86 50.68 -36.44
N SER A 3 -33.08 49.79 -37.06
CA SER A 3 -33.35 48.35 -37.03
C SER A 3 -33.03 47.76 -35.64
N PRO A 4 -33.82 46.79 -35.15
CA PRO A 4 -33.61 46.16 -33.85
C PRO A 4 -32.39 45.20 -33.83
N PHE A 5 -31.70 45.03 -34.97
CA PHE A 5 -30.63 44.07 -35.14
C PHE A 5 -29.34 44.42 -34.38
N SER A 6 -29.08 45.71 -34.11
CA SER A 6 -27.83 46.12 -33.47
C SER A 6 -27.80 45.79 -31.96
N ALA A 7 -28.95 45.87 -31.27
CA ALA A 7 -29.05 45.55 -29.84
C ALA A 7 -28.97 44.05 -29.56
N ILE A 8 -29.49 43.21 -30.46
CA ILE A 8 -29.46 41.75 -30.32
C ILE A 8 -28.04 41.21 -30.52
N PHE A 9 -27.26 41.82 -31.42
CA PHE A 9 -25.87 41.41 -31.67
C PHE A 9 -24.93 41.75 -30.50
N LEU A 10 -25.12 42.90 -29.84
CA LEU A 10 -24.36 43.29 -28.64
C LEU A 10 -24.67 42.41 -27.42
N LEU A 11 -25.92 41.97 -27.26
CA LEU A 11 -26.30 41.03 -26.19
C LEU A 11 -25.73 39.62 -26.42
N PHE A 12 -25.62 39.18 -27.68
CA PHE A 12 -24.99 37.89 -28.02
C PHE A 12 -23.46 37.90 -27.82
N LEU A 13 -22.80 39.03 -28.09
CA LEU A 13 -21.35 39.16 -27.87
C LEU A 13 -20.99 39.17 -26.37
N CYS A 14 -21.80 39.83 -25.54
CA CYS A 14 -21.61 39.84 -24.09
C CYS A 14 -21.90 38.47 -23.43
N SER A 15 -22.82 37.67 -23.99
CA SER A 15 -23.08 36.32 -23.45
C SER A 15 -21.93 35.36 -23.78
N LEU A 16 -21.30 35.47 -24.96
CA LEU A 16 -20.18 34.62 -25.36
C LEU A 16 -18.87 34.94 -24.62
N LEU A 17 -18.62 36.20 -24.25
CA LEU A 17 -17.46 36.60 -23.44
C LEU A 17 -17.57 36.19 -21.97
N SER A 18 -18.79 35.93 -21.47
CA SER A 18 -19.03 35.49 -20.10
C SER A 18 -18.74 33.99 -19.88
N PHE A 19 -18.57 33.20 -20.95
CA PHE A 19 -18.25 31.77 -20.90
C PHE A 19 -16.75 31.46 -21.09
N ALA A 20 -15.90 32.46 -21.31
CA ALA A 20 -14.48 32.27 -21.64
C ALA A 20 -13.50 32.55 -20.48
N LEU A 21 -13.97 32.91 -19.29
CA LEU A 21 -13.12 33.00 -18.11
C LEU A 21 -13.30 31.72 -17.27
N PRO A 22 -12.26 30.87 -17.12
CA PRO A 22 -12.36 29.78 -16.18
C PRO A 22 -12.49 30.41 -14.79
N LEU A 23 -13.67 30.23 -14.16
CA LEU A 23 -13.81 30.49 -12.73
C LEU A 23 -12.66 29.75 -12.05
N PRO A 24 -11.84 30.38 -11.20
CA PRO A 24 -10.90 29.64 -10.40
C PRO A 24 -11.74 28.71 -9.52
N GLN A 25 -11.67 27.41 -9.81
CA GLN A 25 -12.23 26.40 -8.94
C GLN A 25 -11.46 26.52 -7.63
N LEU A 26 -12.02 27.24 -6.66
CA LEU A 26 -11.48 27.34 -5.32
C LEU A 26 -11.79 26.02 -4.61
N HIS A 27 -11.13 24.95 -5.05
CA HIS A 27 -11.09 23.71 -4.29
C HIS A 27 -10.37 24.01 -2.98
N SER A 28 -10.95 23.61 -1.86
CA SER A 28 -10.30 23.75 -0.55
C SER A 28 -9.01 22.92 -0.55
N THR A 29 -7.87 23.58 -0.77
CA THR A 29 -6.54 22.95 -0.70
C THR A 29 -6.14 22.62 0.73
N ILE A 30 -6.91 23.04 1.74
CA ILE A 30 -6.66 22.78 3.16
C ILE A 30 -6.58 21.28 3.44
N GLY A 31 -7.52 20.50 2.87
CA GLY A 31 -7.50 19.04 2.98
C GLY A 31 -6.25 18.43 2.33
N VAL A 32 -5.88 18.92 1.15
CA VAL A 32 -4.68 18.45 0.42
C VAL A 32 -3.41 18.75 1.23
N GLN A 33 -3.27 19.95 1.78
CA GLN A 33 -2.11 20.35 2.58
C GLN A 33 -1.97 19.51 3.86
N TYR A 34 -3.08 19.21 4.55
CA TYR A 34 -3.04 18.38 5.75
C TYR A 34 -2.62 16.94 5.43
N ILE A 35 -3.16 16.37 4.35
CA ILE A 35 -2.80 15.03 3.89
C ILE A 35 -1.31 14.99 3.48
N SER A 36 -0.82 15.99 2.75
CA SER A 36 0.60 16.11 2.41
C SER A 36 1.49 16.10 3.65
N LYS A 37 1.14 16.88 4.69
CA LYS A 37 1.90 16.90 5.95
C LYS A 37 1.93 15.55 6.64
N LEU A 38 0.80 14.84 6.67
CA LEU A 38 0.75 13.49 7.26
C LEU A 38 1.59 12.48 6.47
N LEU A 39 1.59 12.58 5.14
CA LEU A 39 2.43 11.75 4.28
C LEU A 39 3.93 12.02 4.51
N GLU A 40 4.32 13.28 4.66
CA GLU A 40 5.70 13.65 5.01
C GLU A 40 6.13 13.09 6.36
N ILE A 41 5.25 13.18 7.38
CA ILE A 41 5.52 12.60 8.70
C ILE A 41 5.67 11.09 8.56
N GLN A 42 4.74 10.41 7.89
CA GLN A 42 4.82 8.97 7.70
C GLN A 42 6.09 8.56 6.94
N ASP A 43 6.50 9.33 5.93
CA ASP A 43 7.72 9.10 5.17
C ASP A 43 8.98 9.26 6.03
N ARG A 44 8.97 10.21 6.98
CA ARG A 44 10.07 10.45 7.92
C ARG A 44 10.16 9.40 9.02
N GLU A 45 9.01 8.97 9.58
CA GLU A 45 8.96 7.99 10.67
C GLU A 45 9.10 6.53 10.20
N ARG A 46 9.51 6.30 8.94
CA ARG A 46 9.69 4.94 8.41
C ARG A 46 10.81 4.21 9.14
N ALA A 47 10.59 2.91 9.32
CA ALA A 47 11.64 1.99 9.73
C ALA A 47 12.84 2.05 8.77
N PRO A 48 14.08 1.84 9.25
CA PRO A 48 15.26 1.78 8.38
C PRO A 48 15.13 0.74 7.26
N PRO A 49 15.74 0.96 6.08
CA PRO A 49 15.67 0.04 4.95
C PRO A 49 16.02 -1.41 5.30
N SER A 50 17.04 -1.64 6.14
CA SER A 50 17.46 -2.97 6.55
C SER A 50 16.38 -3.70 7.33
N LEU A 51 15.72 -3.03 8.29
CA LEU A 51 14.63 -3.60 9.07
C LEU A 51 13.43 -3.94 8.18
N GLN A 52 13.12 -3.06 7.22
CA GLN A 52 12.07 -3.29 6.23
C GLN A 52 12.34 -4.54 5.36
N VAL A 53 13.57 -4.70 4.85
CA VAL A 53 13.97 -5.89 4.09
C VAL A 53 13.89 -7.16 4.95
N THR A 54 14.35 -7.10 6.20
CA THR A 54 14.27 -8.23 7.13
C THR A 54 12.82 -8.64 7.40
N ALA A 55 11.93 -7.66 7.63
CA ALA A 55 10.51 -7.93 7.80
C ALA A 55 9.90 -8.59 6.55
N ALA A 56 10.17 -8.05 5.35
CA ALA A 56 9.68 -8.64 4.10
C ALA A 56 10.21 -10.07 3.87
N ARG A 57 11.48 -10.33 4.19
CA ARG A 57 12.06 -11.69 4.15
C ARG A 57 11.39 -12.65 5.13
N ALA A 58 11.03 -12.18 6.33
CA ALA A 58 10.31 -12.99 7.29
C ALA A 58 8.91 -13.38 6.79
N VAL A 59 8.20 -12.45 6.13
CA VAL A 59 6.91 -12.76 5.46
C VAL A 59 7.10 -13.81 4.37
N LEU A 60 8.10 -13.62 3.49
CA LEU A 60 8.40 -14.59 2.44
C LEU A 60 8.71 -15.98 3.03
N HIS A 61 9.50 -16.04 4.10
CA HIS A 61 9.84 -17.30 4.75
C HIS A 61 8.62 -17.99 5.35
N ARG A 62 7.67 -17.26 5.95
CA ARG A 62 6.41 -17.84 6.45
C ARG A 62 5.49 -18.29 5.32
N LEU A 63 5.43 -17.53 4.23
CA LEU A 63 4.54 -17.80 3.08
C LEU A 63 5.04 -18.95 2.21
N LEU A 64 6.32 -18.93 1.86
CA LEU A 64 6.94 -19.84 0.90
C LEU A 64 8.38 -20.20 1.33
N PRO A 65 8.54 -21.00 2.42
CA PRO A 65 9.84 -21.24 3.05
C PRO A 65 10.89 -21.78 2.08
N SER A 66 10.50 -22.71 1.20
CA SER A 66 11.37 -23.37 0.23
C SER A 66 11.93 -22.44 -0.85
N HIS A 67 11.36 -21.25 -1.04
CA HIS A 67 11.77 -20.31 -2.08
C HIS A 67 12.42 -19.04 -1.54
N SER A 68 12.70 -18.99 -0.24
CA SER A 68 13.26 -17.80 0.41
C SER A 68 14.56 -17.31 -0.26
N SER A 69 15.39 -18.21 -0.77
CA SER A 69 16.64 -17.90 -1.48
C SER A 69 16.45 -17.44 -2.93
N ALA A 70 15.30 -17.74 -3.54
CA ALA A 70 15.04 -17.38 -4.94
C ALA A 70 14.72 -15.89 -5.14
N PHE A 71 14.40 -15.18 -4.05
CA PHE A 71 14.04 -13.76 -4.10
C PHE A 71 15.06 -12.89 -3.37
N GLU A 72 15.48 -11.82 -4.02
CA GLU A 72 16.17 -10.71 -3.38
C GLU A 72 15.22 -9.51 -3.23
N PHE A 73 15.22 -8.89 -2.05
CA PHE A 73 14.44 -7.69 -1.76
C PHE A 73 15.32 -6.47 -1.54
N ARG A 74 14.93 -5.33 -2.13
CA ARG A 74 15.61 -4.05 -1.97
C ARG A 74 14.64 -2.91 -1.70
N ILE A 75 15.05 -1.99 -0.85
CA ILE A 75 14.32 -0.75 -0.61
C ILE A 75 14.88 0.36 -1.50
N ILE A 76 13.97 1.07 -2.16
CA ILE A 76 14.28 2.23 -3.00
C ILE A 76 14.18 3.48 -2.13
N SER A 77 15.33 4.06 -1.81
CA SER A 77 15.41 5.22 -0.92
C SER A 77 14.85 6.52 -1.52
N SER A 78 14.80 6.64 -2.86
CA SER A 78 14.25 7.81 -3.54
C SER A 78 13.12 7.41 -4.49
N LYS A 79 11.96 8.05 -4.32
CA LYS A 79 10.78 7.89 -5.19
C LYS A 79 11.01 8.37 -6.63
N GLU A 80 12.15 9.01 -6.95
CA GLU A 80 12.51 9.40 -8.32
C GLU A 80 12.49 8.22 -9.30
N LYS A 81 12.98 7.05 -8.87
CA LYS A 81 12.92 5.82 -9.68
C LYS A 81 11.49 5.34 -9.96
N CYS A 82 10.52 5.85 -9.20
CA CYS A 82 9.10 5.60 -9.33
C CYS A 82 8.33 6.80 -9.94
N GLY A 83 9.04 7.84 -10.39
CA GLY A 83 8.42 9.08 -10.91
C GLY A 83 7.70 9.89 -9.82
N GLY A 84 8.25 9.92 -8.60
CA GLY A 84 7.73 10.70 -7.47
C GLY A 84 6.70 9.98 -6.59
N GLU A 85 6.25 8.78 -6.98
CA GLU A 85 5.20 8.02 -6.30
C GLU A 85 5.75 6.77 -5.59
N SER A 86 4.91 6.12 -4.77
CA SER A 86 5.24 4.77 -4.28
C SER A 86 5.11 3.75 -5.39
N CYS A 87 6.11 2.89 -5.57
CA CYS A 87 6.06 1.82 -6.56
C CYS A 87 6.81 0.58 -6.11
N PHE A 88 6.60 -0.53 -6.81
CA PHE A 88 7.50 -1.67 -6.83
C PHE A 88 7.99 -1.97 -8.25
N ILE A 89 9.15 -2.61 -8.32
CA ILE A 89 9.84 -2.99 -9.55
C ILE A 89 10.25 -4.46 -9.43
N ILE A 90 9.87 -5.28 -10.40
CA ILE A 90 10.26 -6.69 -10.49
C ILE A 90 11.22 -6.86 -11.67
N LYS A 91 12.36 -7.52 -11.44
CA LYS A 91 13.36 -7.84 -12.46
C LYS A 91 13.87 -9.26 -12.29
N ASN A 92 14.38 -9.85 -13.37
CA ASN A 92 15.26 -11.01 -13.24
C ASN A 92 16.51 -10.57 -12.48
N HIS A 93 16.95 -11.36 -11.51
CA HIS A 93 18.14 -11.05 -10.75
C HIS A 93 19.38 -11.12 -11.68
N PRO A 94 20.35 -10.20 -11.59
CA PRO A 94 21.50 -10.18 -12.51
C PRO A 94 22.31 -11.48 -12.51
N SER A 95 22.33 -12.18 -11.37
CA SER A 95 23.01 -13.46 -11.21
C SER A 95 22.08 -14.66 -11.43
N SER A 96 20.87 -14.49 -11.97
CA SER A 96 19.89 -15.60 -12.16
C SER A 96 20.40 -16.70 -13.10
N HIS A 97 21.49 -16.47 -13.81
CA HIS A 97 22.15 -17.43 -14.68
C HIS A 97 23.13 -18.36 -13.92
N THR A 98 23.40 -18.05 -12.65
CA THR A 98 24.27 -18.84 -11.78
C THR A 98 23.43 -19.78 -10.93
N ASP A 99 23.82 -21.05 -10.90
CA ASP A 99 23.11 -22.05 -10.09
C ASP A 99 23.18 -21.69 -8.59
N GLY A 100 22.05 -21.81 -7.89
CA GLY A 100 21.90 -21.44 -6.48
C GLY A 100 21.84 -19.93 -6.17
N ALA A 101 21.94 -19.04 -7.16
CA ALA A 101 21.74 -17.61 -6.96
C ALA A 101 20.24 -17.23 -6.94
N PRO A 102 19.87 -16.06 -6.37
CA PRO A 102 18.51 -15.55 -6.47
C PRO A 102 18.09 -15.40 -7.93
N GLU A 103 16.82 -15.70 -8.20
CA GLU A 103 16.23 -15.69 -9.54
C GLU A 103 15.53 -14.36 -9.83
N ILE A 104 14.84 -13.81 -8.83
CA ILE A 104 13.99 -12.63 -8.96
C ILE A 104 14.44 -11.55 -7.98
N LEU A 105 14.57 -10.32 -8.47
CA LEU A 105 14.82 -9.13 -7.68
C LEU A 105 13.54 -8.29 -7.61
N ILE A 106 13.05 -8.04 -6.39
CA ILE A 106 11.91 -7.15 -6.14
C ILE A 106 12.40 -5.95 -5.35
N SER A 107 12.17 -4.76 -5.90
CA SER A 107 12.50 -3.49 -5.27
C SER A 107 11.24 -2.69 -5.00
N GLY A 108 11.15 -2.00 -3.87
CA GLY A 108 9.98 -1.19 -3.53
C GLY A 108 10.33 -0.01 -2.64
N VAL A 109 9.47 1.01 -2.60
CA VAL A 109 9.69 2.21 -1.75
C VAL A 109 9.60 1.87 -0.25
N THR A 110 8.72 0.95 0.13
CA THR A 110 8.68 0.36 1.47
C THR A 110 8.55 -1.16 1.40
N ALA A 111 8.67 -1.84 2.54
CA ALA A 111 8.43 -3.28 2.66
C ALA A 111 7.03 -3.69 2.13
N VAL A 112 6.03 -2.82 2.29
CA VAL A 112 4.66 -3.09 1.80
C VAL A 112 4.63 -3.12 0.28
N GLU A 113 5.32 -2.21 -0.43
CA GLU A 113 5.41 -2.28 -1.90
C GLU A 113 6.22 -3.50 -2.34
N VAL A 114 7.29 -3.87 -1.63
CA VAL A 114 8.05 -5.09 -1.93
C VAL A 114 7.15 -6.33 -1.84
N LEU A 115 6.37 -6.45 -0.76
CA LEU A 115 5.48 -7.59 -0.55
C LEU A 115 4.27 -7.58 -1.49
N ALA A 116 3.73 -6.41 -1.82
CA ALA A 116 2.75 -6.27 -2.89
C ALA A 116 3.33 -6.73 -4.24
N GLY A 117 4.59 -6.41 -4.52
CA GLY A 117 5.31 -6.89 -5.70
C GLY A 117 5.52 -8.41 -5.71
N LEU A 118 5.85 -9.00 -4.57
CA LEU A 118 5.93 -10.46 -4.40
C LEU A 118 4.57 -11.11 -4.70
N HIS A 119 3.50 -10.62 -4.06
CA HIS A 119 2.15 -11.14 -4.30
C HIS A 119 1.73 -10.98 -5.77
N TRP A 120 2.01 -9.83 -6.37
CA TRP A 120 1.73 -9.57 -7.78
C TRP A 120 2.46 -10.57 -8.69
N TYR A 121 3.75 -10.80 -8.47
CA TYR A 121 4.53 -11.79 -9.21
C TYR A 121 3.96 -13.21 -9.05
N LEU A 122 3.69 -13.65 -7.82
CA LEU A 122 3.12 -14.97 -7.56
C LEU A 122 1.75 -15.14 -8.24
N LYS A 123 0.93 -14.08 -8.25
CA LYS A 123 -0.39 -14.10 -8.89
C LYS A 123 -0.31 -14.20 -10.41
N TYR A 124 0.49 -13.33 -11.04
CA TYR A 124 0.48 -13.16 -12.50
C TYR A 124 1.50 -14.03 -13.24
N TRP A 125 2.64 -14.35 -12.62
CA TRP A 125 3.70 -15.19 -13.23
C TRP A 125 3.63 -16.64 -12.75
N CYS A 126 3.32 -16.87 -11.48
CA CYS A 126 3.23 -18.23 -10.93
C CYS A 126 1.81 -18.79 -10.90
N GLY A 127 0.78 -17.99 -11.21
CA GLY A 127 -0.62 -18.44 -11.19
C GLY A 127 -1.11 -18.86 -9.80
N SER A 128 -0.58 -18.24 -8.75
CA SER A 128 -0.93 -18.53 -7.35
C SER A 128 -2.01 -17.58 -6.83
N HIS A 129 -2.66 -17.96 -5.72
CA HIS A 129 -3.72 -17.15 -5.12
C HIS A 129 -3.56 -17.09 -3.59
N ILE A 130 -3.70 -15.91 -3.00
CA ILE A 130 -3.58 -15.70 -1.55
C ILE A 130 -4.83 -14.98 -1.04
N SER A 131 -5.55 -15.63 -0.13
CA SER A 131 -6.78 -15.14 0.50
C SER A 131 -6.75 -15.38 2.01
N TRP A 132 -7.79 -14.94 2.73
CA TRP A 132 -7.93 -15.29 4.14
C TRP A 132 -7.98 -16.80 4.33
N GLN A 133 -7.41 -17.30 5.44
CA GLN A 133 -7.40 -18.73 5.74
C GLN A 133 -8.80 -19.36 5.67
N LYS A 134 -9.82 -18.68 6.21
CA LYS A 134 -11.20 -19.17 6.20
C LYS A 134 -11.84 -19.25 4.80
N THR A 135 -11.29 -18.57 3.80
CA THR A 135 -11.84 -18.50 2.42
C THR A 135 -11.00 -19.26 1.40
N GLY A 136 -9.99 -20.02 1.83
CA GLY A 136 -9.13 -20.81 0.94
C GLY A 136 -7.63 -20.60 1.14
N GLY A 137 -7.22 -19.67 2.00
CA GLY A 137 -5.81 -19.48 2.38
C GLY A 137 -4.90 -19.16 1.18
N ALA A 138 -3.68 -19.68 1.23
CA ALA A 138 -2.66 -19.52 0.19
C ALA A 138 -2.55 -20.77 -0.68
N GLN A 139 -2.96 -20.65 -1.93
CA GLN A 139 -2.86 -21.68 -2.97
C GLN A 139 -1.58 -21.44 -3.79
N LEU A 140 -0.50 -22.10 -3.36
CA LEU A 140 0.86 -21.89 -3.88
C LEU A 140 1.40 -23.09 -4.67
N SER A 141 0.58 -24.12 -4.94
CA SER A 141 0.99 -25.34 -5.63
C SER A 141 1.43 -25.10 -7.09
N SER A 142 1.02 -24.00 -7.68
CA SER A 142 1.40 -23.56 -9.02
C SER A 142 2.79 -22.91 -9.09
N VAL A 143 3.39 -22.53 -7.94
CA VAL A 143 4.73 -21.95 -7.92
C VAL A 143 5.77 -22.97 -8.37
N PRO A 144 6.54 -22.70 -9.45
CA PRO A 144 7.57 -23.61 -9.92
C PRO A 144 8.66 -23.88 -8.88
N LYS A 145 9.40 -24.97 -9.04
CA LYS A 145 10.56 -25.29 -8.19
C LYS A 145 11.64 -24.21 -8.31
N LEU A 146 12.50 -24.15 -7.29
CA LEU A 146 13.73 -23.36 -7.31
C LEU A 146 14.52 -23.58 -8.61
N GLY A 147 15.03 -22.50 -9.20
CA GLY A 147 15.77 -22.49 -10.46
C GLY A 147 14.88 -22.45 -11.71
N SER A 148 13.55 -22.56 -11.54
CA SER A 148 12.58 -22.58 -12.64
C SER A 148 11.49 -21.51 -12.49
N LEU A 149 11.74 -20.46 -11.71
CA LEU A 149 10.77 -19.38 -11.55
C LEU A 149 10.59 -18.63 -12.90
N PRO A 150 9.35 -18.26 -13.28
CA PRO A 150 9.09 -17.65 -14.57
C PRO A 150 9.78 -16.28 -14.70
N ARG A 151 10.61 -16.13 -15.74
CA ARG A 151 11.32 -14.87 -15.99
C ARG A 151 10.36 -13.75 -16.38
N VAL A 152 10.69 -12.53 -15.97
CA VAL A 152 10.04 -11.31 -16.46
C VAL A 152 10.76 -10.75 -17.68
N GLN A 153 10.14 -9.81 -18.39
CA GLN A 153 10.78 -9.07 -19.49
C GLN A 153 12.05 -8.33 -19.03
N ASP A 154 13.05 -8.19 -19.91
CA ASP A 154 14.37 -7.62 -19.57
C ASP A 154 14.31 -6.17 -19.06
N ALA A 155 13.35 -5.38 -19.54
CA ALA A 155 13.11 -4.02 -19.05
C ALA A 155 12.66 -3.99 -17.57
N GLY A 156 12.18 -5.12 -17.04
CA GLY A 156 11.51 -5.23 -15.76
C GLY A 156 10.05 -4.78 -15.82
N ILE A 157 9.36 -4.94 -14.70
CA ILE A 157 7.97 -4.55 -14.52
C ILE A 157 7.95 -3.48 -13.43
N LEU A 158 7.45 -2.29 -13.74
CA LEU A 158 7.25 -1.21 -12.79
C LEU A 158 5.75 -1.03 -12.57
N VAL A 159 5.33 -1.09 -11.30
CA VAL A 159 3.93 -0.88 -10.91
C VAL A 159 3.88 0.21 -9.86
N LYS A 160 3.19 1.30 -10.19
CA LYS A 160 2.96 2.42 -9.27
C LYS A 160 1.71 2.18 -8.44
N ARG A 161 1.73 2.63 -7.18
CA ARG A 161 0.52 2.68 -6.37
C ARG A 161 -0.30 3.91 -6.81
N PRO A 162 -1.60 3.75 -7.13
CA PRO A 162 -2.41 4.86 -7.64
C PRO A 162 -2.79 5.89 -6.57
N ILE A 163 -2.74 5.51 -5.28
CA ILE A 163 -3.11 6.37 -4.16
C ILE A 163 -2.06 6.28 -3.04
N PRO A 164 -1.88 7.31 -2.21
CA PRO A 164 -0.87 7.29 -1.16
C PRO A 164 -1.19 6.28 -0.05
N TRP A 165 -2.48 6.11 0.30
CA TRP A 165 -2.94 5.21 1.35
C TRP A 165 -3.96 4.19 0.88
N ASN A 166 -3.63 2.92 1.08
CA ASN A 166 -4.54 1.79 0.98
C ASN A 166 -5.01 1.46 2.40
N TYR A 167 -6.22 1.89 2.73
CA TYR A 167 -6.84 1.70 4.04
C TYR A 167 -7.47 0.32 4.19
N TYR A 168 -7.46 -0.22 5.41
CA TYR A 168 -8.14 -1.48 5.72
C TYR A 168 -8.77 -1.46 7.12
N GLN A 169 -9.84 -2.25 7.25
CA GLN A 169 -10.67 -2.49 8.45
C GLN A 169 -11.76 -1.45 8.70
N ASN A 170 -12.78 -1.82 9.47
CA ASN A 170 -13.72 -0.90 10.09
C ASN A 170 -13.58 -1.03 11.62
N ALA A 171 -13.94 0.00 12.39
CA ALA A 171 -13.96 -0.09 13.85
C ALA A 171 -14.77 -1.29 14.34
N VAL A 172 -15.88 -1.62 13.67
CA VAL A 172 -16.74 -2.77 14.03
C VAL A 172 -16.06 -4.13 13.80
N THR A 173 -15.08 -4.20 12.89
CA THR A 173 -14.36 -5.44 12.58
C THR A 173 -13.59 -5.96 13.79
N SER A 174 -13.14 -5.05 14.66
CA SER A 174 -12.52 -5.37 15.94
C SER A 174 -13.38 -6.32 16.78
N SER A 175 -14.70 -6.06 16.86
CA SER A 175 -15.62 -6.88 17.64
C SER A 175 -16.17 -8.06 16.86
N TYR A 176 -16.55 -7.87 15.59
CA TYR A 176 -17.19 -8.94 14.80
C TYR A 176 -16.23 -10.02 14.32
N SER A 177 -14.92 -9.73 14.22
CA SER A 177 -13.95 -10.66 13.63
C SER A 177 -12.71 -10.86 14.49
N PHE A 178 -12.17 -9.81 15.09
CA PHE A 178 -10.83 -9.87 15.71
C PHE A 178 -10.84 -10.11 17.23
N ALA A 179 -12.02 -10.05 17.88
CA ALA A 179 -12.16 -10.05 19.33
C ALA A 179 -11.41 -11.20 20.04
N TRP A 180 -11.30 -12.34 19.38
CA TRP A 180 -10.70 -13.56 19.93
C TRP A 180 -9.42 -14.00 19.21
N TRP A 181 -8.82 -13.12 18.40
CA TRP A 181 -7.57 -13.45 17.72
C TRP A 181 -6.40 -13.42 18.70
N ASN A 182 -5.61 -14.49 18.66
CA ASN A 182 -4.28 -14.51 19.26
C ASN A 182 -3.25 -13.89 18.31
N TRP A 183 -1.99 -13.79 18.76
CA TRP A 183 -0.92 -13.23 17.94
C TRP A 183 -0.69 -14.02 16.65
N GLU A 184 -0.75 -15.35 16.67
CA GLU A 184 -0.54 -16.19 15.49
C GLU A 184 -1.52 -15.84 14.36
N ARG A 185 -2.80 -15.62 14.68
CA ARG A 185 -3.78 -15.18 13.69
C ARG A 185 -3.54 -13.74 13.23
N TRP A 186 -3.13 -12.85 14.13
CA TRP A 186 -2.78 -11.46 13.78
C TRP A 186 -1.57 -11.38 12.86
N GLU A 187 -0.52 -12.18 13.08
CA GLU A 187 0.66 -12.24 12.22
C GLU A 187 0.27 -12.59 10.78
N GLN A 188 -0.59 -13.60 10.61
CA GLN A 188 -1.12 -13.99 9.29
C GLN A 188 -1.93 -12.87 8.63
N GLU A 189 -2.72 -12.10 9.40
CA GLU A 189 -3.45 -10.96 8.84
C GLU A 189 -2.50 -9.83 8.42
N ILE A 190 -1.48 -9.55 9.22
CA ILE A 190 -0.48 -8.51 8.93
C ILE A 190 0.31 -8.86 7.67
N ASP A 191 0.70 -10.12 7.52
CA ASP A 191 1.35 -10.63 6.31
C ASP A 191 0.43 -10.46 5.10
N TRP A 192 -0.84 -10.86 5.23
CA TRP A 192 -1.84 -10.70 4.17
C TRP A 192 -2.05 -9.23 3.81
N MET A 193 -2.18 -8.33 4.80
CA MET A 193 -2.31 -6.89 4.59
C MET A 193 -1.14 -6.35 3.75
N ALA A 194 0.09 -6.72 4.11
CA ALA A 194 1.27 -6.28 3.39
C ALA A 194 1.32 -6.83 1.95
N LEU A 195 0.93 -8.08 1.73
CA LEU A 195 0.81 -8.70 0.39
C LEU A 195 -0.27 -8.02 -0.47
N GLN A 196 -1.36 -7.53 0.13
CA GLN A 196 -2.37 -6.72 -0.57
C GLN A 196 -1.96 -5.25 -0.76
N GLY A 197 -0.80 -4.85 -0.23
CA GLY A 197 -0.30 -3.48 -0.34
C GLY A 197 -1.02 -2.48 0.56
N ILE A 198 -1.64 -2.94 1.66
CA ILE A 198 -2.28 -2.09 2.68
C ILE A 198 -1.19 -1.42 3.51
N ASN A 199 -1.27 -0.10 3.65
CA ASN A 199 -0.29 0.71 4.38
C ASN A 199 -0.93 1.66 5.41
N LEU A 200 -2.24 1.60 5.58
CA LEU A 200 -2.98 2.32 6.61
C LEU A 200 -4.04 1.40 7.25
N PRO A 201 -3.63 0.37 8.00
CA PRO A 201 -4.57 -0.45 8.77
C PRO A 201 -4.98 0.25 10.07
N LEU A 202 -6.21 -0.01 10.52
CA LEU A 202 -6.65 0.40 11.85
C LEU A 202 -5.99 -0.47 12.94
N ALA A 203 -5.60 0.14 14.07
CA ALA A 203 -4.98 -0.54 15.21
C ALA A 203 -5.77 -0.26 16.49
N PHE A 204 -6.88 -0.98 16.68
CA PHE A 204 -7.84 -0.74 17.77
C PHE A 204 -7.51 -1.46 19.09
N THR A 205 -6.66 -2.50 19.03
CA THR A 205 -6.38 -3.39 20.16
C THR A 205 -5.68 -2.66 21.31
N GLY A 206 -6.24 -2.77 22.52
CA GLY A 206 -5.60 -2.33 23.76
C GLY A 206 -5.87 -0.87 24.16
N GLN A 207 -6.72 -0.16 23.43
CA GLN A 207 -7.11 1.22 23.77
C GLN A 207 -7.80 1.31 25.15
N GLU A 208 -8.50 0.26 25.59
CA GLU A 208 -9.20 0.22 26.89
C GLU A 208 -8.22 0.29 28.05
N ALA A 209 -7.03 -0.34 27.91
CA ALA A 209 -5.98 -0.26 28.92
C ALA A 209 -5.37 1.15 29.03
N ILE A 210 -5.33 1.90 27.92
CA ILE A 210 -4.92 3.31 27.93
C ILE A 210 -5.98 4.16 28.64
N TRP A 211 -7.26 3.93 28.32
CA TRP A 211 -8.38 4.62 28.98
C TRP A 211 -8.42 4.35 30.49
N GLN A 212 -8.17 3.12 30.92
CA GLN A 212 -8.07 2.79 32.34
C GLN A 212 -6.99 3.63 33.05
N LYS A 213 -5.81 3.80 32.44
CA LYS A 213 -4.74 4.65 33.00
C LYS A 213 -5.13 6.12 33.05
N VAL A 214 -5.78 6.63 32.00
CA VAL A 214 -6.28 8.01 31.98
C VAL A 214 -7.30 8.21 33.11
N PHE A 215 -8.24 7.28 33.28
CA PHE A 215 -9.27 7.36 34.31
C PHE A 215 -8.71 7.27 35.74
N GLN A 216 -7.66 6.48 35.96
CA GLN A 216 -6.94 6.44 37.24
C GLN A 216 -6.26 7.76 37.60
N VAL A 217 -5.77 8.52 36.62
CA VAL A 217 -5.13 9.82 36.86
C VAL A 217 -6.17 10.91 37.16
N ILE A 218 -7.30 10.90 36.44
CA ILE A 218 -8.32 11.95 36.59
C ILE A 218 -9.31 11.68 37.73
N SER A 219 -9.45 10.43 38.17
CA SER A 219 -10.41 10.05 39.22
C SER A 219 -9.68 9.74 40.52
N TYR A 220 -9.90 10.56 41.55
CA TYR A 220 -9.51 10.21 42.91
C TYR A 220 -10.39 9.02 43.39
N ASP A 221 -9.74 7.87 43.52
CA ASP A 221 -10.10 6.69 44.33
C ASP A 221 -11.32 5.80 44.03
N ASN A 222 -12.22 6.06 43.07
CA ASN A 222 -13.31 5.08 42.80
C ASN A 222 -13.89 5.12 41.37
N PHE A 223 -13.20 4.52 40.39
CA PHE A 223 -13.80 4.22 39.08
C PHE A 223 -13.96 2.70 38.92
N LYS A 224 -15.21 2.23 38.83
CA LYS A 224 -15.54 0.83 38.51
C LYS A 224 -15.97 0.75 37.04
N PHE A 225 -15.34 -0.17 36.31
CA PHE A 225 -15.85 -0.70 35.04
C PHE A 225 -16.98 -1.70 35.29
#